data_AF-A0A4T0J783-F1
#
_entry.id   AF-A0A4T0J783-F1
#
_cell.length_a   1.000
_cell.length_b   1.000
_cell.length_c   1.000
_cell.angle_alpha   90.00
_cell.angle_beta   90.00
_cell.angle_gamma   90.00
#
_symmetry.space_group_name_H-M   'P 1'
#
loop_
_entity.id
_entity.type
_entity.pdbx_description
1 polymer ?
#
loop_
_entity_poly.entity_id
_entity_poly.type
_entity_poly.pdbx_seq_one_letter_code
_entity_poly.pdbx_strand_id
1 'polypeptide(L)'
;MDFLFNSNLIPQSVASTLPAGYSLRPLSSADYDKGHINLLSVLSKATDPGRQAYVQRFNFLKSIPDTYYTIIITDNADKVVGCGTVLLERKFLRGLGVVGHIEDIAVDKNQQGKSLGKKIILSLTEIAQSRGAYKVILDCSKENIPFYEKCGYQHKEYEMNPDDIGKLLQQMKHVLNGDGDSHPQPEAIAQLAQEVYALDLLQLLIKKIGKLEFEARKEVTTVFNCLLRRQIGLRYPTVEYILTKPQVLFLTLDGYNDEDVSLNTGMILREMLRHEALVKLLLYDEQHFYTFPKYIETTTFGVSCDAFSNFKECLTRHKALVAEYLELNYDRVFVANPKKAPTIAAILRRNREKLIVFLKEFHNDKDDEVFTVSLSLDTNTTLTQAQDEKMFLIHNINELNLSNAASILFWTLKEINQVNWAGFYIHNKSTNILELGPFHGLPACQTIKAEVNKGICADTFCNANPILVPNVDEYPVVPLFASSGTCVGVMDFDSLTLNGFEEVDKVNMVKIASLLANHCDFTSLL
;
A
#
# COMPACT_ATOMS: atom_id res chain seq x y z
N MET A 1 -21.64 25.81 18.32
CA MET A 1 -21.34 24.66 17.45
C MET A 1 -22.61 24.29 16.71
N ASP A 2 -22.47 23.84 15.46
CA ASP A 2 -23.60 23.37 14.67
C ASP A 2 -23.89 21.91 15.01
N PHE A 3 -24.93 21.68 15.81
CA PHE A 3 -25.27 20.35 16.33
C PHE A 3 -26.31 19.63 15.49
N LEU A 4 -26.25 18.30 15.46
CA LEU A 4 -27.16 17.43 14.71
C LEU A 4 -28.62 17.58 15.20
N PHE A 5 -28.79 17.79 16.51
CA PHE A 5 -30.08 18.07 17.14
C PHE A 5 -29.90 19.01 18.34
N ASN A 6 -31.01 19.48 18.92
CA ASN A 6 -30.98 20.41 20.05
C ASN A 6 -30.34 19.77 21.30
N SER A 7 -29.31 20.42 21.86
CA SER A 7 -28.57 19.93 23.03
C SER A 7 -29.43 19.73 24.28
N ASN A 8 -30.58 20.40 24.39
CA ASN A 8 -31.51 20.24 25.51
C ASN A 8 -32.14 18.84 25.56
N LEU A 9 -32.03 18.06 24.47
CA LEU A 9 -32.49 16.69 24.41
C LEU A 9 -31.50 15.69 24.99
N ILE A 10 -30.29 16.13 25.37
CA ILE A 10 -29.34 15.28 26.11
C ILE A 10 -29.84 15.06 27.54
N PRO A 11 -30.03 13.80 27.98
CA PRO A 11 -30.50 13.50 29.33
C PRO A 11 -29.52 13.95 30.42
N GLN A 12 -29.94 14.89 31.26
CA GLN A 12 -29.12 15.38 32.37
C GLN A 12 -28.95 14.33 33.48
N SER A 13 -29.92 13.42 33.61
CA SER A 13 -29.88 12.21 34.44
C SER A 13 -28.62 11.37 34.20
N VAL A 14 -28.15 11.29 32.95
CA VAL A 14 -26.97 10.53 32.56
C VAL A 14 -25.76 11.44 32.42
N ALA A 15 -25.89 12.60 31.80
CA ALA A 15 -24.78 13.52 31.57
C ALA A 15 -24.09 13.95 32.88
N SER A 16 -24.84 14.20 33.95
CA SER A 16 -24.32 14.57 35.28
C SER A 16 -23.53 13.46 35.98
N THR A 17 -23.65 12.22 35.50
CA THR A 17 -23.01 11.03 36.08
C THR A 17 -21.76 10.58 35.32
N LEU A 18 -21.32 11.36 34.34
CA LEU A 18 -20.06 11.13 33.65
C LEU A 18 -18.87 11.38 34.60
N PRO A 19 -17.75 10.64 34.43
CA PRO A 19 -16.54 10.95 35.17
C PRO A 19 -16.07 12.37 34.89
N ALA A 20 -15.35 12.97 35.85
CA ALA A 20 -14.79 14.30 35.68
C ALA A 20 -13.89 14.35 34.42
N GLY A 21 -14.07 15.41 33.63
CA GLY A 21 -13.33 15.64 32.41
C GLY A 21 -13.89 14.97 31.15
N TYR A 22 -15.11 14.44 31.22
CA TYR A 22 -15.87 14.03 30.04
C TYR A 22 -17.10 14.90 29.85
N SER A 23 -17.47 15.13 28.59
CA SER A 23 -18.71 15.82 28.23
C SER A 23 -19.54 14.97 27.29
N LEU A 24 -20.87 15.04 27.41
CA LEU A 24 -21.82 14.39 26.51
C LEU A 24 -22.64 15.44 25.78
N ARG A 25 -22.65 15.37 24.45
CA ARG A 25 -23.34 16.35 23.59
C ARG A 25 -23.80 15.72 22.28
N PRO A 26 -24.67 16.38 21.50
CA PRO A 26 -24.97 15.96 20.14
C PRO A 26 -23.72 15.97 19.24
N LEU A 27 -23.76 15.16 18.19
CA LEU A 27 -22.80 15.22 17.09
C LEU A 27 -22.75 16.64 16.50
N SER A 28 -21.54 17.10 16.17
CA SER A 28 -21.27 18.35 15.47
C SER A 28 -20.66 18.07 14.10
N SER A 29 -20.91 18.94 13.12
CA SER A 29 -20.24 18.88 11.81
C SER A 29 -18.71 19.00 11.92
N ALA A 30 -18.22 19.64 12.98
CA ALA A 30 -16.80 19.78 13.28
C ALA A 30 -16.17 18.54 13.96
N ASP A 31 -16.95 17.52 14.34
CA ASP A 31 -16.41 16.32 15.01
C ASP A 31 -15.59 15.42 14.08
N TYR A 32 -15.62 15.68 12.76
CA TYR A 32 -14.66 15.10 11.82
C TYR A 32 -13.22 15.39 12.26
N ASP A 33 -12.91 16.67 12.50
CA ASP A 33 -11.58 17.14 12.87
C ASP A 33 -11.19 16.72 14.30
N LYS A 34 -12.16 16.22 15.09
CA LYS A 34 -11.97 15.75 16.47
C LYS A 34 -11.88 14.22 16.57
N GLY A 35 -11.81 13.53 15.42
CA GLY A 35 -11.53 12.08 15.34
C GLY A 35 -12.76 11.18 15.37
N HIS A 36 -13.96 11.65 15.01
CA HIS A 36 -15.16 10.81 14.98
C HIS A 36 -15.04 9.62 14.01
N ILE A 37 -14.55 9.84 12.78
CA ILE A 37 -14.34 8.74 11.82
C ILE A 37 -13.31 7.73 12.34
N ASN A 38 -12.21 8.21 12.92
CA ASN A 38 -11.20 7.35 13.53
C ASN A 38 -11.78 6.53 14.70
N LEU A 39 -12.69 7.08 15.49
CA LEU A 39 -13.36 6.34 16.57
C LEU A 39 -14.20 5.17 16.03
N LEU A 40 -14.92 5.38 14.91
CA LEU A 40 -15.76 4.33 14.30
C LEU A 40 -14.94 3.12 13.80
N SER A 41 -13.63 3.28 13.59
CA SER A 41 -12.72 2.17 13.24
C SER A 41 -12.68 1.04 14.29
N VAL A 42 -13.17 1.29 15.51
CA VAL A 42 -13.32 0.27 16.56
C VAL A 42 -14.40 -0.76 16.21
N LEU A 43 -15.41 -0.38 15.41
CA LEU A 43 -16.53 -1.25 15.03
C LEU A 43 -16.21 -2.11 13.81
N SER A 44 -15.64 -1.49 12.79
CA SER A 44 -15.21 -2.11 11.54
C SER A 44 -14.17 -1.19 10.89
N LYS A 45 -13.40 -1.67 9.89
CA LYS A 45 -12.51 -0.78 9.12
C LYS A 45 -13.35 0.33 8.49
N ALA A 46 -13.32 1.51 9.09
CA ALA A 46 -14.03 2.68 8.60
C ALA A 46 -13.13 3.39 7.59
N THR A 47 -13.40 3.19 6.30
CA THR A 47 -12.77 3.96 5.23
C THR A 47 -13.15 5.44 5.43
N ASP A 48 -12.16 6.34 5.51
CA ASP A 48 -12.44 7.77 5.69
C ASP A 48 -13.07 8.35 4.42
N PRO A 49 -14.34 8.82 4.46
CA PRO A 49 -15.00 9.36 3.28
C PRO A 49 -14.53 10.78 2.92
N GLY A 50 -13.69 11.40 3.75
CA GLY A 50 -13.24 12.78 3.63
C GLY A 50 -14.24 13.79 4.22
N ARG A 51 -13.70 14.93 4.68
CA ARG A 51 -14.44 15.98 5.39
C ARG A 51 -15.70 16.47 4.66
N GLN A 52 -15.61 16.62 3.34
CA GLN A 52 -16.75 17.12 2.54
C GLN A 52 -17.92 16.14 2.57
N ALA A 53 -17.67 14.85 2.32
CA ALA A 53 -18.70 13.82 2.33
C ALA A 53 -19.26 13.62 3.75
N TYR A 54 -18.42 13.73 4.78
CA TYR A 54 -18.85 13.72 6.18
C TYR A 54 -19.85 14.84 6.47
N VAL A 55 -19.53 16.09 6.11
CA VAL A 55 -20.41 17.24 6.34
C VAL A 55 -21.71 17.12 5.51
N GLN A 56 -21.63 16.61 4.28
CA GLN A 56 -22.82 16.32 3.48
C GLN A 56 -23.73 15.30 4.16
N ARG A 57 -23.16 14.20 4.70
CA ARG A 57 -23.92 13.21 5.47
C ARG A 57 -24.52 13.83 6.72
N PHE A 58 -23.76 14.62 7.48
CA PHE A 58 -24.26 15.33 8.66
C PHE A 58 -25.48 16.21 8.33
N ASN A 59 -25.39 17.03 7.28
CA ASN A 59 -26.48 17.90 6.85
C ASN A 59 -27.70 17.11 6.39
N PHE A 60 -27.51 15.99 5.71
CA PHE A 60 -28.59 15.09 5.32
C PHE A 60 -29.32 14.54 6.55
N LEU A 61 -28.60 13.99 7.52
CA LEU A 61 -29.21 13.46 8.75
C LEU A 61 -29.95 14.55 9.53
N LYS A 62 -29.37 15.75 9.62
CA LYS A 62 -29.98 16.92 10.26
C LYS A 62 -31.26 17.39 9.58
N SER A 63 -31.37 17.22 8.27
CA SER A 63 -32.55 17.63 7.49
C SER A 63 -33.79 16.74 7.73
N ILE A 64 -33.61 15.59 8.37
CA ILE A 64 -34.69 14.62 8.62
C ILE A 64 -35.14 14.78 10.09
N PRO A 65 -36.25 15.50 10.34
CA PRO A 65 -36.65 15.87 11.69
C PRO A 65 -36.99 14.66 12.56
N ASP A 66 -36.61 14.74 13.83
CA ASP A 66 -36.90 13.77 14.90
C ASP A 66 -36.60 12.31 14.52
N THR A 67 -35.51 12.08 13.78
CA THR A 67 -35.18 10.74 13.25
C THR A 67 -33.82 10.26 13.72
N TYR A 68 -32.76 11.07 13.61
CA TYR A 68 -31.40 10.68 13.97
C TYR A 68 -30.90 11.42 15.21
N TYR A 69 -30.49 10.66 16.23
CA TYR A 69 -29.91 11.20 17.46
C TYR A 69 -28.56 10.57 17.72
N THR A 70 -27.52 11.13 17.10
CA THR A 70 -26.13 10.74 17.35
C THR A 70 -25.54 11.58 18.48
N ILE A 71 -25.11 10.90 19.55
CA ILE A 71 -24.45 11.51 20.70
C ILE A 71 -22.95 11.22 20.68
N ILE A 72 -22.19 12.15 21.23
CA ILE A 72 -20.73 12.09 21.32
C ILE A 72 -20.31 12.35 22.76
N ILE A 73 -19.37 11.53 23.23
CA ILE A 73 -18.60 11.79 24.45
C ILE A 73 -17.23 12.33 24.03
N THR A 74 -16.85 13.48 24.60
CA THR A 74 -15.50 14.03 24.47
C THR A 74 -14.74 14.01 25.79
N ASP A 75 -13.41 13.99 25.71
CA ASP A 75 -12.53 14.18 26.87
C ASP A 75 -12.17 15.67 27.09
N ASN A 76 -11.25 15.93 28.03
CA ASN A 76 -10.74 17.27 28.36
C ASN A 76 -10.06 17.99 27.20
N ALA A 77 -9.55 17.25 26.20
CA ALA A 77 -8.94 17.81 25.02
C ALA A 77 -9.96 18.08 23.89
N ASP A 78 -11.26 17.93 24.19
CA ASP A 78 -12.36 17.96 23.21
C ASP A 78 -12.20 16.90 22.10
N LYS A 79 -11.42 15.84 22.36
CA LYS A 79 -11.29 14.70 21.44
C LYS A 79 -12.51 13.80 21.58
N VAL A 80 -13.03 13.31 20.45
CA VAL A 80 -14.12 12.33 20.44
C VAL A 80 -13.61 10.97 20.93
N VAL A 81 -14.22 10.47 22.00
CA VAL A 81 -13.79 9.22 22.68
C VAL A 81 -14.91 8.19 22.81
N GLY A 82 -16.16 8.58 22.56
CA GLY A 82 -17.29 7.66 22.51
C GLY A 82 -18.40 8.21 21.62
N CYS A 83 -19.13 7.33 20.95
CA CYS A 83 -20.27 7.71 20.12
C CYS A 83 -21.34 6.62 20.11
N GLY A 84 -22.55 7.00 19.74
CA GLY A 84 -23.66 6.10 19.50
C GLY A 84 -24.82 6.86 18.89
N THR A 85 -25.66 6.14 18.15
CA THR A 85 -26.83 6.71 17.48
C THR A 85 -28.08 5.98 17.92
N VAL A 86 -29.19 6.72 18.12
CA VAL A 86 -30.52 6.13 18.08
C VAL A 86 -31.31 6.67 16.90
N LEU A 87 -31.82 5.76 16.08
CA LEU A 87 -32.72 6.01 14.97
C LEU A 87 -34.16 5.79 15.44
N LEU A 88 -35.05 6.75 15.21
CA LEU A 88 -36.47 6.60 15.50
C LEU A 88 -37.26 6.20 14.26
N GLU A 89 -37.75 4.96 14.26
CA GLU A 89 -38.62 4.41 13.23
C GLU A 89 -40.09 4.64 13.60
N ARG A 90 -40.85 5.30 12.72
CA ARG A 90 -42.30 5.50 12.87
C ARG A 90 -43.05 4.36 12.19
N LYS A 91 -43.94 3.68 12.92
CA LYS A 91 -44.70 2.51 12.45
C LYS A 91 -46.17 2.86 12.29
N PHE A 92 -46.89 2.24 11.35
CA PHE A 92 -48.37 2.27 11.37
C PHE A 92 -48.96 1.41 12.50
N LEU A 93 -48.26 0.33 12.86
CA LEU A 93 -48.63 -0.58 13.94
C LEU A 93 -48.66 0.16 15.30
N ARG A 94 -49.45 -0.37 16.25
CA ARG A 94 -49.57 0.15 17.63
C ARG A 94 -50.02 1.63 17.69
N GLY A 95 -50.91 2.01 16.78
CA GLY A 95 -51.51 3.34 16.78
C GLY A 95 -50.50 4.44 16.47
N LEU A 96 -49.75 4.29 15.37
CA LEU A 96 -48.68 5.22 14.97
C LEU A 96 -47.47 5.21 15.93
N GLY A 97 -47.12 4.03 16.45
CA GLY A 97 -46.06 3.88 17.44
C GLY A 97 -44.66 4.17 16.89
N VAL A 98 -43.71 4.42 17.81
CA VAL A 98 -42.29 4.66 17.49
C VAL A 98 -41.42 3.54 18.08
N VAL A 99 -40.40 3.10 17.32
CA VAL A 99 -39.35 2.18 17.79
C VAL A 99 -38.00 2.88 17.69
N GLY A 100 -37.20 2.82 18.75
CA GLY A 100 -35.82 3.26 18.74
C GLY A 100 -34.88 2.12 18.36
N HIS A 101 -33.97 2.36 17.42
CA HIS A 101 -32.91 1.42 17.02
C HIS A 101 -31.58 2.03 17.39
N ILE A 102 -30.84 1.41 18.31
CA ILE A 102 -29.53 1.86 18.74
C ILE A 102 -28.47 1.23 17.87
N GLU A 103 -27.65 2.07 17.26
CA GLU A 103 -26.60 1.72 16.28
C GLU A 103 -25.28 2.42 16.60
N ASP A 104 -24.19 1.96 15.98
CA ASP A 104 -22.88 2.60 15.94
C ASP A 104 -22.25 2.89 17.33
N ILE A 105 -22.33 1.93 18.26
CA ILE A 105 -21.84 2.10 19.64
C ILE A 105 -20.33 1.87 19.72
N ALA A 106 -19.55 2.96 19.62
CA ALA A 106 -18.08 2.91 19.71
C ALA A 106 -17.53 3.64 20.94
N VAL A 107 -16.49 3.07 21.56
CA VAL A 107 -15.69 3.70 22.61
C VAL A 107 -14.22 3.45 22.31
N ASP A 108 -13.41 4.51 22.35
CA ASP A 108 -11.96 4.44 22.11
C ASP A 108 -11.33 3.38 23.03
N LYS A 109 -10.46 2.53 22.47
CA LYS A 109 -9.86 1.39 23.19
C LYS A 109 -9.17 1.82 24.49
N ASN A 110 -8.55 3.00 24.51
CA ASN A 110 -7.85 3.53 25.69
C ASN A 110 -8.81 4.13 26.75
N GLN A 111 -10.10 4.18 26.44
CA GLN A 111 -11.16 4.76 27.27
C GLN A 111 -12.17 3.70 27.73
N GLN A 112 -11.98 2.43 27.32
CA GLN A 112 -12.79 1.30 27.75
C GLN A 112 -12.61 1.03 29.26
N GLY A 113 -13.59 0.36 29.88
CA GLY A 113 -13.63 0.13 31.33
C GLY A 113 -14.11 1.33 32.17
N LYS A 114 -14.20 2.53 31.61
CA LYS A 114 -14.69 3.75 32.30
C LYS A 114 -16.22 3.90 32.30
N SER A 115 -16.95 2.84 31.97
CA SER A 115 -18.42 2.82 31.83
C SER A 115 -19.01 3.77 30.79
N LEU A 116 -18.20 4.37 29.90
CA LEU A 116 -18.69 5.31 28.88
C LEU A 116 -19.71 4.68 27.93
N GLY A 117 -19.47 3.45 27.47
CA GLY A 117 -20.42 2.71 26.62
C GLY A 117 -21.79 2.55 27.29
N LYS A 118 -21.81 2.24 28.60
CA LYS A 118 -23.07 2.15 29.36
C LYS A 118 -23.78 3.51 29.43
N LYS A 119 -23.05 4.62 29.58
CA LYS A 119 -23.64 5.97 29.57
C LYS A 119 -24.24 6.33 28.21
N ILE A 120 -23.60 5.91 27.11
CA ILE A 120 -24.12 6.08 25.74
C ILE A 120 -25.46 5.35 25.62
N ILE A 121 -25.49 4.05 25.94
CA ILE A 121 -26.72 3.23 25.86
C ILE A 121 -27.87 3.81 26.68
N LEU A 122 -27.61 4.19 27.94
CA LEU A 122 -28.63 4.78 28.81
C LEU A 122 -29.16 6.11 28.25
N SER A 123 -28.26 6.96 27.73
CA SER A 123 -28.65 8.26 27.16
C SER A 123 -29.52 8.08 25.91
N LEU A 124 -29.13 7.19 24.99
CA LEU A 124 -29.89 6.89 23.78
C LEU A 124 -31.26 6.27 24.10
N THR A 125 -31.31 5.39 25.10
CA THR A 125 -32.56 4.78 25.56
C THR A 125 -33.52 5.84 26.10
N GLU A 126 -33.03 6.76 26.94
CA GLU A 126 -33.86 7.84 27.50
C GLU A 126 -34.30 8.85 26.42
N ILE A 127 -33.42 9.18 25.47
CA ILE A 127 -33.78 10.00 24.30
C ILE A 127 -34.95 9.34 23.56
N ALA A 128 -34.83 8.06 23.18
CA ALA A 128 -35.89 7.36 22.45
C ALA A 128 -37.20 7.31 23.23
N GLN A 129 -37.16 6.98 24.52
CA GLN A 129 -38.35 6.95 25.38
C GLN A 129 -39.01 8.33 25.50
N SER A 130 -38.23 9.39 25.68
CA SER A 130 -38.74 10.76 25.74
C SER A 130 -39.36 11.25 24.42
N ARG A 131 -39.13 10.53 23.32
CA ARG A 131 -39.72 10.74 21.99
C ARG A 131 -40.86 9.78 21.67
N GLY A 132 -41.34 9.04 22.67
CA GLY A 132 -42.50 8.15 22.53
C GLY A 132 -42.17 6.77 21.97
N ALA A 133 -40.90 6.36 21.96
CA ALA A 133 -40.55 5.00 21.58
C ALA A 133 -41.10 4.00 22.60
N TYR A 134 -41.98 3.10 22.16
CA TYR A 134 -42.55 2.05 23.03
C TYR A 134 -41.61 0.85 23.17
N LYS A 135 -40.63 0.71 22.27
CA LYS A 135 -39.58 -0.31 22.27
C LYS A 135 -38.28 0.36 21.82
N VAL A 136 -37.18 0.00 22.46
CA VAL A 136 -35.82 0.33 22.02
C VAL A 136 -35.07 -0.97 21.83
N ILE A 137 -34.46 -1.15 20.66
CA ILE A 137 -33.76 -2.37 20.27
C ILE A 137 -32.36 -2.05 19.73
N LEU A 138 -31.52 -3.08 19.72
CA LEU A 138 -30.18 -3.06 19.15
C LEU A 138 -29.84 -4.48 18.74
N ASP A 139 -28.99 -4.59 17.72
CA ASP A 139 -28.38 -5.84 17.30
C ASP A 139 -26.92 -5.88 17.78
N CYS A 140 -26.45 -7.06 18.19
CA CYS A 140 -25.07 -7.23 18.65
C CYS A 140 -24.56 -8.65 18.50
N SER A 141 -23.23 -8.79 18.48
CA SER A 141 -22.59 -10.10 18.51
C SER A 141 -22.80 -10.80 19.86
N LYS A 142 -22.71 -12.14 19.87
CA LYS A 142 -22.98 -12.96 21.06
C LYS A 142 -22.11 -12.59 22.26
N GLU A 143 -20.87 -12.18 22.00
CA GLU A 143 -19.87 -11.81 23.00
C GLU A 143 -20.27 -10.53 23.76
N ASN A 144 -21.08 -9.67 23.13
CA ASN A 144 -21.50 -8.39 23.70
C ASN A 144 -22.83 -8.47 24.48
N ILE A 145 -23.57 -9.58 24.40
CA ILE A 145 -24.84 -9.77 25.13
C ILE A 145 -24.70 -9.44 26.63
N PRO A 146 -23.69 -9.94 27.38
CA PRO A 146 -23.58 -9.65 28.82
C PRO A 146 -23.39 -8.17 29.15
N PHE A 147 -22.83 -7.38 28.22
CA PHE A 147 -22.70 -5.94 28.38
C PHE A 147 -24.07 -5.24 28.27
N TYR A 148 -24.89 -5.62 27.30
CA TYR A 148 -26.22 -5.03 27.10
C TYR A 148 -27.22 -5.45 28.19
N GLU A 149 -27.10 -6.67 28.73
CA GLU A 149 -27.86 -7.09 29.92
C GLU A 149 -27.57 -6.20 31.14
N LYS A 150 -26.29 -5.83 31.36
CA LYS A 150 -25.91 -4.85 32.40
C LYS A 150 -26.44 -3.44 32.14
N CYS A 151 -26.87 -3.15 30.91
CA CYS A 151 -27.54 -1.90 30.53
C CYS A 151 -29.07 -1.99 30.62
N GLY A 152 -29.63 -3.14 30.99
CA GLY A 152 -31.08 -3.36 31.16
C GLY A 152 -31.77 -3.99 29.95
N TYR A 153 -31.03 -4.42 28.93
CA TYR A 153 -31.57 -5.12 27.76
C TYR A 153 -31.73 -6.61 28.05
N GLN A 154 -32.58 -7.27 27.25
CA GLN A 154 -32.78 -8.72 27.29
C GLN A 154 -32.70 -9.25 25.86
N HIS A 155 -32.01 -10.37 25.66
CA HIS A 155 -32.01 -11.06 24.38
C HIS A 155 -33.40 -11.67 24.12
N LYS A 156 -34.04 -11.30 23.00
CA LYS A 156 -35.41 -11.73 22.67
C LYS A 156 -35.59 -12.29 21.26
N GLU A 157 -34.97 -11.67 20.27
CA GLU A 157 -35.19 -11.93 18.85
C GLU A 157 -33.86 -12.20 18.14
N TYR A 158 -33.92 -12.84 16.97
CA TYR A 158 -32.76 -13.14 16.12
C TYR A 158 -32.69 -12.15 14.96
N GLU A 159 -31.50 -11.62 14.66
CA GLU A 159 -31.22 -10.90 13.43
C GLU A 159 -31.23 -11.88 12.23
N MET A 160 -31.88 -11.50 11.13
CA MET A 160 -32.00 -12.31 9.93
C MET A 160 -31.49 -11.52 8.73
N ASN A 161 -30.44 -12.03 8.06
CA ASN A 161 -29.88 -11.44 6.85
C ASN A 161 -30.18 -12.36 5.65
N PRO A 162 -30.89 -11.88 4.61
CA PRO A 162 -31.40 -12.73 3.53
C PRO A 162 -30.32 -13.37 2.66
N ASP A 163 -29.16 -12.73 2.48
CA ASP A 163 -28.15 -13.18 1.54
C ASP A 163 -26.75 -12.89 2.07
N ASP A 164 -26.22 -13.83 2.83
CA ASP A 164 -24.80 -13.83 3.15
C ASP A 164 -24.03 -14.17 1.85
N ILE A 165 -23.74 -13.13 1.07
CA ILE A 165 -22.90 -13.22 -0.14
C ILE A 165 -21.59 -13.95 0.20
N GLY A 166 -21.07 -13.80 1.41
CA GLY A 166 -19.93 -14.56 1.92
C GLY A 166 -20.17 -16.07 1.84
N LYS A 167 -21.30 -16.57 2.37
CA LYS A 167 -21.68 -18.00 2.26
C LYS A 167 -21.87 -18.46 0.82
N LEU A 168 -22.49 -17.66 -0.04
CA LEU A 168 -22.67 -18.02 -1.45
C LEU A 168 -21.33 -18.11 -2.18
N LEU A 169 -20.42 -17.15 -1.97
CA LEU A 169 -19.05 -17.19 -2.49
C LEU A 169 -18.27 -18.38 -1.93
N GLN A 170 -18.48 -18.71 -0.66
CA GLN A 170 -17.90 -19.88 -0.03
C GLN A 170 -18.41 -21.17 -0.69
N GLN A 171 -19.71 -21.29 -0.97
CA GLN A 171 -20.27 -22.42 -1.73
C GLN A 171 -19.68 -22.52 -3.13
N MET A 172 -19.56 -21.40 -3.86
CA MET A 172 -18.90 -21.37 -5.17
C MET A 172 -17.46 -21.88 -5.08
N LYS A 173 -16.70 -21.44 -4.08
CA LYS A 173 -15.34 -21.92 -3.83
C LYS A 173 -15.30 -23.43 -3.56
N HIS A 174 -16.22 -23.96 -2.75
CA HIS A 174 -16.29 -25.40 -2.49
C HIS A 174 -16.57 -26.20 -3.76
N VAL A 175 -17.44 -25.71 -4.65
CA VAL A 175 -17.66 -26.34 -5.97
C VAL A 175 -16.37 -26.35 -6.80
N LEU A 176 -15.57 -25.28 -6.74
CA LEU A 176 -14.33 -25.14 -7.51
C LEU A 176 -13.15 -25.95 -6.94
N ASN A 177 -13.00 -26.01 -5.62
CA ASN A 177 -11.81 -26.55 -4.94
C ASN A 177 -12.05 -27.84 -4.15
N GLY A 178 -13.31 -28.23 -3.94
CA GLY A 178 -13.70 -29.25 -2.96
C GLY A 178 -13.68 -28.70 -1.54
N ASP A 179 -14.13 -29.51 -0.58
CA ASP A 179 -14.24 -29.16 0.85
C ASP A 179 -13.34 -30.03 1.76
N GLY A 180 -12.25 -30.57 1.21
CA GLY A 180 -11.31 -31.43 1.94
C GLY A 180 -11.76 -32.90 2.01
N ASP A 181 -13.06 -33.15 2.13
CA ASP A 181 -13.67 -34.48 2.16
C ASP A 181 -14.26 -34.88 0.79
N SER A 182 -14.66 -33.92 -0.05
CA SER A 182 -15.19 -34.17 -1.40
C SER A 182 -14.30 -33.58 -2.50
N HIS A 183 -14.11 -34.35 -3.58
CA HIS A 183 -13.38 -33.87 -4.76
C HIS A 183 -14.29 -33.03 -5.66
N PRO A 184 -13.76 -31.95 -6.27
CA PRO A 184 -14.50 -31.12 -7.21
C PRO A 184 -15.04 -31.93 -8.38
N GLN A 185 -16.35 -31.83 -8.64
CA GLN A 185 -16.99 -32.53 -9.75
C GLN A 185 -16.84 -31.73 -11.05
N PRO A 186 -16.25 -32.28 -12.14
CA PRO A 186 -16.01 -31.53 -13.38
C PRO A 186 -17.27 -30.93 -14.00
N GLU A 187 -18.40 -31.63 -13.90
CA GLU A 187 -19.70 -31.16 -14.40
C GLU A 187 -20.21 -29.95 -13.62
N ALA A 188 -20.17 -30.01 -12.28
CA ALA A 188 -20.58 -28.90 -11.41
C ALA A 188 -19.69 -27.66 -11.63
N ILE A 189 -18.37 -27.85 -11.78
CA ILE A 189 -17.45 -26.76 -12.13
C ILE A 189 -17.81 -26.15 -13.48
N ALA A 190 -18.09 -26.97 -14.50
CA ALA A 190 -18.45 -26.49 -15.83
C ALA A 190 -19.75 -25.70 -15.81
N GLN A 191 -20.76 -26.18 -15.09
CA GLN A 191 -22.05 -25.53 -14.95
C GLN A 191 -21.92 -24.20 -14.20
N LEU A 192 -21.18 -24.18 -13.08
CA LEU A 192 -20.90 -22.95 -12.34
C LEU A 192 -20.15 -21.92 -13.20
N ALA A 193 -19.08 -22.35 -13.88
CA ALA A 193 -18.30 -21.47 -14.75
C ALA A 193 -19.18 -20.86 -15.86
N GLN A 194 -20.04 -21.67 -16.49
CA GLN A 194 -20.95 -21.21 -17.53
C GLN A 194 -21.90 -20.11 -17.03
N GLU A 195 -22.50 -20.29 -15.86
CA GLU A 195 -23.38 -19.28 -15.23
C GLU A 195 -22.61 -18.01 -14.84
N VAL A 196 -21.40 -18.16 -14.29
CA VAL A 196 -20.51 -17.03 -13.97
C VAL A 196 -20.25 -16.16 -15.20
N TYR A 197 -20.02 -16.77 -16.36
CA TYR A 197 -19.81 -16.06 -17.62
C TYR A 197 -21.11 -15.46 -18.18
N ALA A 198 -22.22 -16.19 -18.10
CA ALA A 198 -23.52 -15.72 -18.63
C ALA A 198 -24.05 -14.49 -17.88
N LEU A 199 -23.79 -14.40 -16.57
CA LEU A 199 -24.26 -13.34 -15.69
C LEU A 199 -23.26 -12.18 -15.51
N ASP A 200 -22.11 -12.22 -16.19
CA ASP A 200 -21.02 -11.25 -16.02
C ASP A 200 -20.56 -11.10 -14.58
N LEU A 201 -20.62 -12.19 -13.82
CA LEU A 201 -20.46 -12.14 -12.38
C LEU A 201 -19.04 -11.70 -12.01
N LEU A 202 -18.02 -12.09 -12.79
CA LEU A 202 -16.64 -11.63 -12.60
C LEU A 202 -16.54 -10.09 -12.62
N GLN A 203 -17.16 -9.45 -13.60
CA GLN A 203 -17.15 -7.99 -13.71
C GLN A 203 -17.89 -7.34 -12.54
N LEU A 204 -19.05 -7.90 -12.17
CA LEU A 204 -19.88 -7.37 -11.09
C LEU A 204 -19.19 -7.48 -9.73
N LEU A 205 -18.54 -8.62 -9.46
CA LEU A 205 -17.81 -8.87 -8.23
C LEU A 205 -16.66 -7.88 -8.06
N ILE A 206 -15.85 -7.65 -9.09
CA ILE A 206 -14.77 -6.64 -9.01
C ILE A 206 -15.35 -5.22 -8.80
N LYS A 207 -16.41 -4.83 -9.52
CA LYS A 207 -17.07 -3.52 -9.32
C LYS A 207 -17.61 -3.31 -7.91
N LYS A 208 -17.96 -4.38 -7.20
CA LYS A 208 -18.59 -4.33 -5.88
C LYS A 208 -17.68 -4.83 -4.75
N ILE A 209 -16.43 -5.20 -5.04
CA ILE A 209 -15.54 -5.82 -4.06
C ILE A 209 -15.31 -4.96 -2.81
N GLY A 210 -15.27 -3.63 -2.95
CA GLY A 210 -15.17 -2.69 -1.81
C GLY A 210 -16.39 -2.68 -0.89
N LYS A 211 -17.56 -3.14 -1.35
CA LYS A 211 -18.77 -3.28 -0.52
C LYS A 211 -18.84 -4.60 0.25
N LEU A 212 -17.98 -5.56 -0.10
CA LEU A 212 -17.95 -6.85 0.57
C LEU A 212 -17.16 -6.74 1.87
N GLU A 213 -17.53 -7.56 2.85
CA GLU A 213 -16.73 -7.73 4.06
C GLU A 213 -15.40 -8.43 3.77
N PHE A 214 -14.48 -8.37 4.73
CA PHE A 214 -13.10 -8.83 4.56
C PHE A 214 -12.99 -10.29 4.09
N GLU A 215 -13.76 -11.21 4.67
CA GLU A 215 -13.68 -12.62 4.29
C GLU A 215 -14.27 -12.88 2.90
N ALA A 216 -15.42 -12.26 2.58
CA ALA A 216 -16.03 -12.33 1.26
C ALA A 216 -15.08 -11.84 0.14
N ARG A 217 -14.25 -10.81 0.37
CA ARG A 217 -13.24 -10.35 -0.61
C ARG A 217 -12.18 -11.43 -0.92
N LYS A 218 -11.78 -12.22 0.08
CA LYS A 218 -10.85 -13.34 -0.12
C LYS A 218 -11.51 -14.45 -0.93
N GLU A 219 -12.79 -14.71 -0.69
CA GLU A 219 -13.53 -15.72 -1.47
C GLU A 219 -13.69 -15.30 -2.93
N VAL A 220 -13.96 -14.02 -3.21
CA VAL A 220 -13.92 -13.48 -4.60
C VAL A 220 -12.56 -13.74 -5.24
N THR A 221 -11.46 -13.41 -4.55
CA THR A 221 -10.09 -13.61 -5.04
C THR A 221 -9.83 -15.07 -5.41
N THR A 222 -10.25 -15.99 -4.53
CA THR A 222 -10.07 -17.43 -4.73
C THR A 222 -10.90 -17.94 -5.91
N VAL A 223 -12.19 -17.58 -5.98
CA VAL A 223 -13.08 -17.96 -7.08
C VAL A 223 -12.52 -17.49 -8.42
N PHE A 224 -12.05 -16.23 -8.50
CA PHE A 224 -11.41 -15.68 -9.69
C PHE A 224 -10.19 -16.50 -10.13
N ASN A 225 -9.26 -16.76 -9.21
CA ASN A 225 -8.02 -17.44 -9.53
C ASN A 225 -8.26 -18.89 -9.95
N CYS A 226 -9.22 -19.58 -9.33
CA CYS A 226 -9.60 -20.94 -9.73
C CYS A 226 -10.20 -20.98 -11.13
N LEU A 227 -11.07 -20.02 -11.47
CA LEU A 227 -11.63 -19.91 -12.81
C LEU A 227 -10.57 -19.54 -13.85
N LEU A 228 -9.62 -18.64 -13.54
CA LEU A 228 -8.52 -18.27 -14.44
C LEU A 228 -7.62 -19.46 -14.77
N ARG A 229 -7.33 -20.32 -13.79
CA ARG A 229 -6.55 -21.55 -13.97
C ARG A 229 -7.30 -22.67 -14.68
N ARG A 230 -8.62 -22.58 -14.79
CA ARG A 230 -9.46 -23.64 -15.38
C ARG A 230 -9.14 -23.80 -16.86
N GLN A 231 -8.85 -25.05 -17.24
CA GLN A 231 -8.45 -25.43 -18.59
C GLN A 231 -9.39 -26.49 -19.16
N ILE A 232 -9.77 -26.35 -20.43
CA ILE A 232 -10.48 -27.38 -21.21
C ILE A 232 -9.63 -27.69 -22.46
N GLY A 233 -8.95 -28.83 -22.46
CA GLY A 233 -7.96 -29.14 -23.49
C GLY A 233 -6.80 -28.16 -23.44
N LEU A 234 -6.59 -27.37 -24.50
CA LEU A 234 -5.57 -26.30 -24.55
C LEU A 234 -6.15 -24.90 -24.31
N ARG A 235 -7.46 -24.80 -24.06
CA ARG A 235 -8.17 -23.53 -23.91
C ARG A 235 -8.30 -23.14 -22.46
N TYR A 236 -8.28 -21.83 -22.22
CA TYR A 236 -8.58 -21.20 -20.93
C TYR A 236 -9.88 -20.40 -21.04
N PRO A 237 -11.06 -21.00 -20.77
CA PRO A 237 -12.35 -20.37 -21.05
C PRO A 237 -12.53 -19.02 -20.35
N THR A 238 -12.03 -18.88 -19.12
CA THR A 238 -12.11 -17.60 -18.38
C THR A 238 -11.25 -16.52 -19.03
N VAL A 239 -10.08 -16.88 -19.56
CA VAL A 239 -9.22 -15.94 -20.31
C VAL A 239 -9.92 -15.49 -21.58
N GLU A 240 -10.49 -16.43 -22.34
CA GLU A 240 -11.27 -16.13 -23.54
C GLU A 240 -12.47 -15.22 -23.23
N TYR A 241 -13.20 -15.49 -22.14
CA TYR A 241 -14.26 -14.62 -21.66
C TYR A 241 -13.75 -13.19 -21.37
N ILE A 242 -12.63 -13.04 -20.65
CA ILE A 242 -12.06 -11.72 -20.34
C ILE A 242 -11.60 -11.00 -21.61
N LEU A 243 -11.09 -11.71 -22.63
CA LEU A 243 -10.77 -11.09 -23.93
C LEU A 243 -12.00 -10.49 -24.62
N THR A 244 -13.19 -11.06 -24.43
CA THR A 244 -14.44 -10.46 -24.90
C THR A 244 -14.95 -9.32 -24.00
N LYS A 245 -14.45 -9.22 -22.76
CA LYS A 245 -14.80 -8.19 -21.77
C LYS A 245 -13.56 -7.60 -21.08
N PRO A 246 -12.70 -6.85 -21.82
CA PRO A 246 -11.45 -6.28 -21.30
C PRO A 246 -11.60 -5.46 -20.02
N GLN A 247 -12.78 -4.88 -19.83
CA GLN A 247 -13.10 -4.07 -18.67
C GLN A 247 -12.90 -4.80 -17.33
N VAL A 248 -13.02 -6.15 -17.30
CA VAL A 248 -12.72 -6.95 -16.10
C VAL A 248 -11.25 -6.80 -15.69
N LEU A 249 -10.33 -6.86 -16.65
CA LEU A 249 -8.89 -6.70 -16.42
C LEU A 249 -8.57 -5.29 -15.94
N PHE A 250 -9.13 -4.26 -16.60
CA PHE A 250 -8.86 -2.87 -16.26
C PHE A 250 -9.43 -2.46 -14.91
N LEU A 251 -10.64 -2.91 -14.56
CA LEU A 251 -11.17 -2.70 -13.19
C LEU A 251 -10.32 -3.38 -12.13
N THR A 252 -9.76 -4.55 -12.44
CA THR A 252 -8.88 -5.26 -11.50
C THR A 252 -7.60 -4.46 -11.26
N LEU A 253 -7.03 -3.86 -12.31
CA LEU A 253 -5.90 -2.94 -12.19
C LEU A 253 -6.28 -1.66 -11.42
N ASP A 254 -7.44 -1.07 -11.71
CA ASP A 254 -7.93 0.13 -11.03
C ASP A 254 -8.23 -0.08 -9.54
N GLY A 255 -8.30 -1.34 -9.09
CA GLY A 255 -8.40 -1.68 -7.68
C GLY A 255 -7.25 -1.14 -6.83
N TYR A 256 -6.09 -0.82 -7.42
CA TYR A 256 -5.01 -0.11 -6.72
C TYR A 256 -5.36 1.31 -6.27
N ASN A 257 -6.44 1.92 -6.78
CA ASN A 257 -6.93 3.21 -6.28
C ASN A 257 -7.63 3.10 -4.91
N ASP A 258 -7.96 1.90 -4.46
CA ASP A 258 -8.65 1.64 -3.19
C ASP A 258 -7.80 0.71 -2.32
N GLU A 259 -7.19 1.28 -1.28
CA GLU A 259 -6.28 0.57 -0.38
C GLU A 259 -6.94 -0.66 0.28
N ASP A 260 -8.25 -0.60 0.53
CA ASP A 260 -8.99 -1.67 1.22
C ASP A 260 -9.18 -2.93 0.36
N VAL A 261 -9.03 -2.84 -0.96
CA VAL A 261 -9.20 -3.96 -1.90
C VAL A 261 -7.99 -4.20 -2.79
N SER A 262 -7.04 -3.26 -2.83
CA SER A 262 -5.84 -3.27 -3.67
C SER A 262 -5.08 -4.59 -3.68
N LEU A 263 -4.87 -5.20 -2.51
CA LEU A 263 -4.17 -6.49 -2.40
C LEU A 263 -5.01 -7.66 -2.95
N ASN A 264 -6.33 -7.64 -2.77
CA ASN A 264 -7.21 -8.65 -3.35
C ASN A 264 -7.19 -8.57 -4.88
N THR A 265 -7.37 -7.38 -5.43
CA THR A 265 -7.36 -7.18 -6.89
C THR A 265 -5.96 -7.39 -7.46
N GLY A 266 -4.90 -7.02 -6.75
CA GLY A 266 -3.51 -7.30 -7.11
C GLY A 266 -3.20 -8.79 -7.20
N MET A 267 -3.74 -9.62 -6.31
CA MET A 267 -3.64 -11.08 -6.39
C MET A 267 -4.37 -11.65 -7.61
N ILE A 268 -5.55 -11.13 -7.93
CA ILE A 268 -6.30 -11.53 -9.14
C ILE A 268 -5.54 -11.12 -10.39
N LEU A 269 -5.03 -9.89 -10.43
CA LEU A 269 -4.22 -9.36 -11.53
C LEU A 269 -2.99 -10.23 -11.76
N ARG A 270 -2.27 -10.62 -10.70
CA ARG A 270 -1.10 -11.49 -10.80
C ARG A 270 -1.42 -12.83 -11.48
N GLU A 271 -2.60 -13.39 -11.21
CA GLU A 271 -3.05 -14.62 -11.89
C GLU A 271 -3.40 -14.34 -13.36
N MET A 272 -4.07 -13.21 -13.67
CA MET A 272 -4.34 -12.80 -15.05
C MET A 272 -3.05 -12.64 -15.87
N LEU A 273 -1.99 -12.07 -15.28
CA LEU A 273 -0.70 -11.85 -15.93
C LEU A 273 0.02 -13.17 -16.32
N ARG A 274 -0.41 -14.31 -15.79
CA ARG A 274 0.11 -15.62 -16.23
C ARG A 274 -0.29 -16.00 -17.64
N HIS A 275 -1.33 -15.35 -18.19
CA HIS A 275 -1.85 -15.64 -19.51
C HIS A 275 -1.41 -14.57 -20.52
N GLU A 276 -0.61 -14.97 -21.51
CA GLU A 276 -0.02 -14.08 -22.50
C GLU A 276 -1.05 -13.17 -23.19
N ALA A 277 -2.23 -13.71 -23.52
CA ALA A 277 -3.29 -12.95 -24.17
C ALA A 277 -3.82 -11.78 -23.33
N LEU A 278 -3.88 -11.92 -22.00
CA LEU A 278 -4.31 -10.84 -21.10
C LEU A 278 -3.19 -9.82 -20.88
N VAL A 279 -1.94 -10.27 -20.84
CA VAL A 279 -0.78 -9.36 -20.80
C VAL A 279 -0.72 -8.51 -22.08
N LYS A 280 -0.98 -9.11 -23.25
CA LYS A 280 -1.07 -8.37 -24.51
C LYS A 280 -2.18 -7.33 -24.47
N LEU A 281 -3.35 -7.71 -23.98
CA LEU A 281 -4.48 -6.79 -23.82
C LEU A 281 -4.14 -5.61 -22.90
N LEU A 282 -3.43 -5.85 -21.80
CA LEU A 282 -2.99 -4.81 -20.88
C LEU A 282 -1.90 -3.92 -21.46
N LEU A 283 -0.82 -4.50 -21.99
CA LEU A 283 0.34 -3.76 -22.53
C LEU A 283 -0.07 -2.79 -23.63
N TYR A 284 -0.96 -3.22 -24.52
CA TYR A 284 -1.39 -2.41 -25.67
C TYR A 284 -2.55 -1.46 -25.34
N ASP A 285 -3.10 -1.50 -24.11
CA ASP A 285 -3.98 -0.46 -23.61
C ASP A 285 -3.17 0.59 -22.85
N GLU A 286 -2.80 1.65 -23.57
CA GLU A 286 -1.91 2.68 -23.05
C GLU A 286 -2.51 3.46 -21.87
N GLN A 287 -3.84 3.59 -21.84
CA GLN A 287 -4.50 4.34 -20.77
C GLN A 287 -4.30 3.63 -19.43
N HIS A 288 -4.41 2.31 -19.41
CA HIS A 288 -4.33 1.51 -18.20
C HIS A 288 -2.91 1.05 -17.89
N PHE A 289 -2.11 0.63 -18.88
CA PHE A 289 -0.74 0.17 -18.61
C PHE A 289 0.11 1.24 -17.91
N TYR A 290 -0.01 2.50 -18.32
CA TYR A 290 0.75 3.61 -17.75
C TYR A 290 0.18 4.16 -16.43
N THR A 291 -0.84 3.54 -15.83
CA THR A 291 -1.23 3.85 -14.45
C THR A 291 -0.34 3.16 -13.42
N PHE A 292 0.38 2.09 -13.77
CA PHE A 292 1.29 1.40 -12.85
C PHE A 292 2.31 2.33 -12.16
N PRO A 293 3.06 3.19 -12.87
CA PRO A 293 3.98 4.14 -12.23
C PRO A 293 3.29 5.03 -11.19
N LYS A 294 2.08 5.52 -11.51
CA LYS A 294 1.29 6.31 -10.55
C LYS A 294 0.98 5.49 -9.30
N TYR A 295 0.53 4.23 -9.44
CA TYR A 295 0.24 3.38 -8.28
C TYR A 295 1.50 3.09 -7.46
N ILE A 296 2.65 2.87 -8.10
CA ILE A 296 3.92 2.64 -7.43
C ILE A 296 4.36 3.88 -6.63
N GLU A 297 4.20 5.08 -7.19
CA GLU A 297 4.71 6.32 -6.58
C GLU A 297 3.76 6.94 -5.54
N THR A 298 2.45 6.72 -5.67
CA THR A 298 1.44 7.49 -4.91
C THR A 298 0.66 6.70 -3.85
N THR A 299 0.84 5.38 -3.79
CA THR A 299 0.12 4.52 -2.82
C THR A 299 0.98 4.15 -1.62
N THR A 300 0.37 3.53 -0.61
CA THR A 300 1.09 3.08 0.59
C THR A 300 2.11 1.99 0.24
N PHE A 301 3.16 1.84 1.06
CA PHE A 301 4.31 0.96 0.78
C PHE A 301 3.88 -0.47 0.36
N GLY A 302 2.93 -1.09 1.07
CA GLY A 302 2.46 -2.43 0.74
C GLY A 302 1.78 -2.51 -0.63
N VAL A 303 0.97 -1.51 -0.97
CA VAL A 303 0.27 -1.40 -2.26
C VAL A 303 1.26 -1.12 -3.38
N SER A 304 2.22 -0.23 -3.14
CA SER A 304 3.30 0.11 -4.08
C SER A 304 4.17 -1.11 -4.42
N CYS A 305 4.58 -1.90 -3.43
CA CYS A 305 5.35 -3.12 -3.65
C CYS A 305 4.58 -4.15 -4.48
N ASP A 306 3.28 -4.31 -4.22
CA ASP A 306 2.42 -5.23 -4.97
C ASP A 306 2.22 -4.77 -6.42
N ALA A 307 1.95 -3.47 -6.63
CA ALA A 307 1.83 -2.84 -7.94
C ALA A 307 3.14 -2.95 -8.74
N PHE A 308 4.29 -2.71 -8.12
CA PHE A 308 5.60 -2.88 -8.74
C PHE A 308 5.85 -4.34 -9.15
N SER A 309 5.49 -5.29 -8.29
CA SER A 309 5.64 -6.72 -8.58
C SER A 309 4.81 -7.14 -9.79
N ASN A 310 3.57 -6.68 -9.88
CA ASN A 310 2.68 -6.96 -11.02
C ASN A 310 3.11 -6.20 -12.29
N PHE A 311 3.61 -4.96 -12.16
CA PHE A 311 4.20 -4.21 -13.27
C PHE A 311 5.42 -4.94 -13.85
N LYS A 312 6.33 -5.41 -12.99
CA LYS A 312 7.48 -6.23 -13.36
C LYS A 312 7.02 -7.48 -14.11
N GLU A 313 6.07 -8.24 -13.54
CA GLU A 313 5.59 -9.46 -14.18
C GLU A 313 4.98 -9.24 -15.57
N CYS A 314 4.24 -8.15 -15.74
CA CYS A 314 3.71 -7.74 -17.05
C CYS A 314 4.83 -7.55 -18.09
N LEU A 315 5.98 -7.05 -17.66
CA LEU A 315 7.13 -6.75 -18.51
C LEU A 315 8.17 -7.88 -18.63
N THR A 316 8.10 -8.93 -17.82
CA THR A 316 9.16 -9.96 -17.81
C THR A 316 8.68 -11.37 -18.09
N ARG A 317 7.38 -11.65 -17.94
CA ARG A 317 6.87 -13.03 -18.03
C ARG A 317 6.85 -13.58 -19.44
N HIS A 318 6.23 -12.85 -20.37
CA HIS A 318 6.02 -13.31 -21.75
C HIS A 318 7.04 -12.63 -22.67
N LYS A 319 8.28 -13.12 -22.62
CA LYS A 319 9.45 -12.47 -23.23
C LYS A 319 9.25 -12.06 -24.69
N ALA A 320 8.72 -12.95 -25.53
CA ALA A 320 8.52 -12.68 -26.95
C ALA A 320 7.54 -11.51 -27.18
N LEU A 321 6.39 -11.55 -26.50
CA LEU A 321 5.37 -10.50 -26.55
C LEU A 321 5.92 -9.16 -26.04
N VAL A 322 6.59 -9.17 -24.89
CA VAL A 322 7.09 -7.94 -24.27
C VAL A 322 8.20 -7.33 -25.12
N ALA A 323 9.10 -8.16 -25.64
CA ALA A 323 10.14 -7.72 -26.54
C ALA A 323 9.60 -7.02 -27.79
N GLU A 324 8.59 -7.61 -28.45
CA GLU A 324 7.89 -7.00 -29.58
C GLU A 324 7.27 -5.65 -29.17
N TYR A 325 6.58 -5.62 -28.03
CA TYR A 325 5.97 -4.40 -27.51
C TYR A 325 7.01 -3.29 -27.24
N LEU A 326 8.13 -3.61 -26.60
CA LEU A 326 9.20 -2.67 -26.29
C LEU A 326 9.95 -2.20 -27.54
N GLU A 327 10.08 -3.04 -28.55
CA GLU A 327 10.63 -2.66 -29.85
C GLU A 327 9.77 -1.57 -30.52
N LEU A 328 8.46 -1.79 -30.53
CA LEU A 328 7.49 -0.88 -31.14
C LEU A 328 7.30 0.40 -30.34
N ASN A 329 7.36 0.32 -29.01
CA ASN A 329 7.05 1.42 -28.10
C ASN A 329 8.28 1.99 -27.38
N TYR A 330 9.48 1.77 -27.92
CA TYR A 330 10.76 2.10 -27.29
C TYR A 330 10.83 3.56 -26.81
N ASP A 331 10.56 4.50 -27.71
CA ASP A 331 10.57 5.93 -27.38
C ASP A 331 9.53 6.27 -26.31
N ARG A 332 8.43 5.54 -26.24
CA ARG A 332 7.41 5.83 -25.22
C ARG A 332 7.79 5.29 -23.86
N VAL A 333 8.16 4.02 -23.79
CA VAL A 333 8.51 3.33 -22.54
C VAL A 333 9.78 3.94 -21.93
N PHE A 334 10.80 4.15 -22.75
CA PHE A 334 12.10 4.62 -22.27
C PHE A 334 12.24 6.14 -22.38
N VAL A 335 11.70 6.78 -23.42
CA VAL A 335 11.94 8.21 -23.68
C VAL A 335 10.78 9.13 -23.24
N ALA A 336 9.52 8.68 -23.18
CA ALA A 336 8.35 9.54 -22.88
C ALA A 336 8.08 9.79 -21.39
N ASN A 337 9.12 10.08 -20.61
CA ASN A 337 8.92 10.92 -19.43
C ASN A 337 9.06 12.37 -19.90
N PRO A 338 8.02 13.21 -19.78
CA PRO A 338 8.06 14.61 -20.23
C PRO A 338 9.16 15.45 -19.57
N LYS A 339 9.74 14.97 -18.45
CA LYS A 339 10.79 15.64 -17.67
C LYS A 339 12.20 15.06 -17.90
N LYS A 340 12.39 14.11 -18.83
CA LYS A 340 13.72 13.58 -19.12
C LYS A 340 14.57 14.64 -19.81
N ALA A 341 15.78 14.86 -19.29
CA ALA A 341 16.77 15.69 -19.97
C ALA A 341 17.03 15.16 -21.40
N PRO A 342 17.17 16.03 -22.42
CA PRO A 342 17.37 15.61 -23.82
C PRO A 342 18.53 14.63 -24.03
N THR A 343 19.55 14.69 -23.18
CA THR A 343 20.69 13.77 -23.14
C THR A 343 20.30 12.33 -22.74
N ILE A 344 19.42 12.15 -21.76
CA ILE A 344 18.92 10.82 -21.36
C ILE A 344 18.06 10.20 -22.48
N ALA A 345 17.24 11.02 -23.13
CA ALA A 345 16.48 10.61 -24.31
C ALA A 345 17.41 10.13 -25.44
N ALA A 346 18.51 10.84 -25.68
CA ALA A 346 19.51 10.48 -26.71
C ALA A 346 20.28 9.18 -26.37
N ILE A 347 20.64 8.99 -25.09
CA ILE A 347 21.31 7.78 -24.58
C ILE A 347 20.45 6.54 -24.78
N LEU A 348 19.17 6.62 -24.41
CA LEU A 348 18.23 5.53 -24.57
C LEU A 348 18.07 5.20 -26.05
N ARG A 349 17.77 6.21 -26.90
CA ARG A 349 17.69 6.00 -28.36
C ARG A 349 18.94 5.34 -28.96
N ARG A 350 20.14 5.73 -28.51
CA ARG A 350 21.42 5.18 -28.99
C ARG A 350 21.66 3.73 -28.55
N ASN A 351 21.11 3.32 -27.42
CA ASN A 351 21.24 1.95 -26.90
C ASN A 351 19.98 1.10 -27.11
N ARG A 352 19.05 1.55 -27.95
CA ARG A 352 17.77 0.92 -28.23
C ARG A 352 17.90 -0.58 -28.49
N GLU A 353 18.68 -0.96 -29.50
CA GLU A 353 18.84 -2.35 -29.91
C GLU A 353 19.43 -3.22 -28.78
N LYS A 354 20.40 -2.70 -28.03
CA LYS A 354 21.00 -3.42 -26.89
C LYS A 354 20.03 -3.62 -25.73
N LEU A 355 19.23 -2.60 -25.40
CA LEU A 355 18.21 -2.67 -24.35
C LEU A 355 17.07 -3.62 -24.71
N ILE A 356 16.70 -3.66 -26.00
CA ILE A 356 15.72 -4.61 -26.53
C ILE A 356 16.25 -6.04 -26.46
N VAL A 357 17.50 -6.28 -26.86
CA VAL A 357 18.15 -7.60 -26.74
C VAL A 357 18.24 -8.02 -25.28
N PHE A 358 18.65 -7.10 -24.39
CA PHE A 358 18.67 -7.34 -22.95
C PHE A 358 17.30 -7.75 -22.40
N LEU A 359 16.22 -7.06 -22.77
CA LEU A 359 14.87 -7.40 -22.29
C LEU A 359 14.30 -8.67 -22.95
N LYS A 360 14.72 -8.99 -24.18
CA LYS A 360 14.45 -10.29 -24.84
C LYS A 360 15.09 -11.45 -24.09
N GLU A 361 16.30 -11.24 -23.59
CA GLU A 361 17.11 -12.26 -22.94
C GLU A 361 16.99 -12.22 -21.41
N PHE A 362 16.37 -11.19 -20.81
CA PHE A 362 16.25 -11.03 -19.36
C PHE A 362 15.58 -12.24 -18.72
N HIS A 363 16.35 -13.07 -18.02
CA HIS A 363 15.88 -14.21 -17.24
C HIS A 363 15.73 -13.78 -15.77
N ASN A 364 14.66 -14.22 -15.12
CA ASN A 364 14.47 -14.05 -13.67
C ASN A 364 15.17 -15.17 -12.87
N ASP A 365 16.01 -15.99 -13.52
CA ASP A 365 16.74 -17.10 -12.90
C ASP A 365 18.25 -16.97 -13.14
N LYS A 366 18.95 -16.78 -12.01
CA LYS A 366 20.30 -17.14 -11.57
C LYS A 366 21.53 -17.28 -12.48
N ASP A 367 21.46 -17.35 -13.79
CA ASP A 367 22.66 -17.55 -14.62
C ASP A 367 22.70 -16.57 -15.80
N ASP A 368 23.92 -16.12 -16.14
CA ASP A 368 24.36 -15.36 -17.33
C ASP A 368 24.56 -13.83 -17.23
N GLU A 369 25.74 -13.50 -16.67
CA GLU A 369 26.86 -12.71 -17.21
C GLU A 369 26.67 -11.56 -18.25
N VAL A 370 27.11 -10.36 -17.81
CA VAL A 370 27.92 -9.34 -18.54
C VAL A 370 27.29 -8.60 -19.74
N PHE A 371 26.96 -7.30 -19.56
CA PHE A 371 27.44 -6.26 -20.50
C PHE A 371 27.36 -4.82 -19.95
N THR A 372 28.46 -4.08 -20.12
CA THR A 372 28.69 -2.68 -19.71
C THR A 372 28.34 -1.70 -20.85
N VAL A 373 27.67 -0.58 -20.55
CA VAL A 373 27.51 0.55 -21.50
C VAL A 373 27.99 1.83 -20.84
N SER A 374 29.04 2.43 -21.41
CA SER A 374 29.59 3.73 -21.06
C SER A 374 29.04 4.83 -21.98
N LEU A 375 28.70 5.99 -21.42
CA LEU A 375 28.30 7.19 -22.16
C LEU A 375 28.82 8.45 -21.45
N SER A 376 29.44 9.34 -22.23
CA SER A 376 29.96 10.66 -21.85
C SER A 376 29.17 11.77 -22.54
N LEU A 377 28.93 12.90 -21.84
CA LEU A 377 29.18 14.30 -22.26
C LEU A 377 28.29 15.36 -21.56
N ASP A 378 28.98 16.27 -20.86
CA ASP A 378 28.92 17.74 -20.66
C ASP A 378 27.63 18.59 -20.68
N THR A 379 27.64 19.56 -19.76
CA THR A 379 26.54 20.41 -19.28
C THR A 379 26.81 21.91 -19.50
N ASN A 380 25.75 22.71 -19.68
CA ASN A 380 25.64 24.09 -19.19
C ASN A 380 24.24 24.68 -19.48
N THR A 381 23.48 25.11 -18.47
CA THR A 381 23.17 26.53 -18.14
C THR A 381 22.25 26.69 -16.91
N THR A 382 22.39 27.84 -16.24
CA THR A 382 21.84 28.41 -15.00
C THR A 382 20.39 28.98 -15.17
N LEU A 383 19.55 29.34 -14.18
CA LEU A 383 19.69 30.25 -13.02
C LEU A 383 18.59 30.03 -11.94
N THR A 384 18.99 30.42 -10.73
CA THR A 384 18.35 30.77 -9.44
C THR A 384 16.85 31.10 -9.31
N GLN A 385 16.15 30.23 -8.55
CA GLN A 385 15.39 30.57 -7.33
C GLN A 385 15.30 29.36 -6.37
N ALA A 386 16.14 28.34 -6.62
CA ALA A 386 15.92 26.97 -6.22
C ALA A 386 16.85 26.50 -5.10
N GLN A 387 17.63 27.34 -4.41
CA GLN A 387 18.75 26.82 -3.60
C GLN A 387 18.32 25.85 -2.48
N ASP A 388 17.24 26.11 -1.76
CA ASP A 388 16.80 25.22 -0.67
C ASP A 388 16.04 23.98 -1.16
N GLU A 389 15.13 24.14 -2.14
CA GLU A 389 14.45 23.02 -2.79
C GLU A 389 15.43 22.16 -3.57
N LYS A 390 16.41 22.75 -4.26
CA LYS A 390 17.47 22.07 -5.00
C LYS A 390 18.38 21.34 -4.03
N MET A 391 18.71 21.88 -2.85
CA MET A 391 19.49 21.13 -1.86
C MET A 391 18.71 19.92 -1.32
N PHE A 392 17.42 20.06 -1.05
CA PHE A 392 16.55 18.94 -0.67
C PHE A 392 16.34 17.91 -1.80
N LEU A 393 16.16 18.38 -3.04
CA LEU A 393 16.06 17.55 -4.24
C LEU A 393 17.39 16.89 -4.58
N ILE A 394 18.53 17.58 -4.46
CA ILE A 394 19.88 17.05 -4.65
C ILE A 394 20.15 15.99 -3.59
N HIS A 395 19.82 16.26 -2.32
CA HIS A 395 19.99 15.30 -1.25
C HIS A 395 19.17 14.04 -1.52
N ASN A 396 17.90 14.18 -1.90
CA ASN A 396 17.06 13.06 -2.32
C ASN A 396 17.60 12.37 -3.58
N ILE A 397 18.11 13.09 -4.58
CA ILE A 397 18.72 12.50 -5.79
C ILE A 397 19.97 11.70 -5.42
N ASN A 398 20.81 12.20 -4.52
CA ASN A 398 21.99 11.50 -4.03
C ASN A 398 21.58 10.26 -3.24
N GLU A 399 20.62 10.36 -2.32
CA GLU A 399 20.10 9.21 -1.59
C GLU A 399 19.45 8.18 -2.51
N LEU A 400 18.70 8.61 -3.54
CA LEU A 400 18.10 7.73 -4.55
C LEU A 400 19.16 7.06 -5.44
N ASN A 401 20.17 7.81 -5.88
CA ASN A 401 21.26 7.29 -6.70
C ASN A 401 22.14 6.32 -5.89
N LEU A 402 22.46 6.65 -4.64
CA LEU A 402 23.19 5.77 -3.73
C LEU A 402 22.35 4.56 -3.34
N SER A 403 21.04 4.69 -3.14
CA SER A 403 20.15 3.55 -2.86
C SER A 403 20.08 2.59 -4.05
N ASN A 404 19.92 3.12 -5.26
CA ASN A 404 19.94 2.33 -6.49
C ASN A 404 21.31 1.70 -6.72
N ALA A 405 22.41 2.44 -6.48
CA ALA A 405 23.76 1.94 -6.60
C ALA A 405 24.04 0.84 -5.58
N ALA A 406 23.65 1.01 -4.30
CA ALA A 406 23.78 -0.01 -3.26
C ALA A 406 23.04 -1.29 -3.67
N SER A 407 21.82 -1.14 -4.19
CA SER A 407 21.02 -2.28 -4.65
C SER A 407 21.69 -3.00 -5.83
N ILE A 408 22.05 -2.27 -6.89
CA ILE A 408 22.69 -2.84 -8.09
C ILE A 408 24.00 -3.53 -7.69
N LEU A 409 24.86 -2.84 -6.95
CA LEU A 409 26.15 -3.36 -6.51
C LEU A 409 26.01 -4.62 -5.65
N PHE A 410 25.13 -4.59 -4.66
CA PHE A 410 24.85 -5.75 -3.83
C PHE A 410 24.39 -6.94 -4.68
N TRP A 411 23.36 -6.75 -5.50
CA TRP A 411 22.80 -7.85 -6.27
C TRP A 411 23.72 -8.34 -7.40
N THR A 412 24.53 -7.46 -8.00
CA THR A 412 25.54 -7.84 -9.00
C THR A 412 26.69 -8.64 -8.39
N LEU A 413 27.19 -8.21 -7.22
CA LEU A 413 28.37 -8.82 -6.61
C LEU A 413 28.02 -9.99 -5.67
N LYS A 414 26.75 -10.15 -5.28
CA LYS A 414 26.28 -11.21 -4.40
C LYS A 414 26.52 -12.61 -4.96
N GLU A 415 26.35 -12.80 -6.26
CA GLU A 415 26.53 -14.12 -6.87
C GLU A 415 28.01 -14.34 -7.29
N ILE A 416 28.69 -13.29 -7.76
CA ILE A 416 30.08 -13.37 -8.26
C ILE A 416 31.09 -13.41 -7.11
N ASN A 417 31.00 -12.43 -6.21
CA ASN A 417 31.96 -12.22 -5.13
C ASN A 417 31.38 -12.65 -3.77
N GLN A 418 30.23 -13.35 -3.75
CA GLN A 418 29.53 -13.77 -2.52
C GLN A 418 29.28 -12.62 -1.54
N VAL A 419 29.01 -11.43 -2.07
CA VAL A 419 28.75 -10.22 -1.28
C VAL A 419 27.51 -10.40 -0.39
N ASN A 420 27.69 -10.20 0.90
CA ASN A 420 26.61 -10.18 1.91
C ASN A 420 26.35 -8.79 2.47
N TRP A 421 27.17 -7.80 2.14
CA TRP A 421 26.92 -6.40 2.47
C TRP A 421 27.50 -5.47 1.40
N ALA A 422 26.73 -4.47 0.95
CA ALA A 422 27.26 -3.40 0.12
C ALA A 422 26.55 -2.09 0.45
N GLY A 423 27.32 -1.03 0.65
CA GLY A 423 26.75 0.23 1.10
C GLY A 423 27.75 1.38 1.08
N PHE A 424 27.28 2.50 1.61
CA PHE A 424 28.03 3.74 1.62
C PHE A 424 28.16 4.27 3.05
N TYR A 425 29.30 4.88 3.35
CA TYR A 425 29.45 5.75 4.49
C TYR A 425 29.79 7.16 4.02
N ILE A 426 29.03 8.15 4.48
CA ILE A 426 29.13 9.54 4.02
C ILE A 426 29.70 10.41 5.13
N HIS A 427 30.68 11.25 4.81
CA HIS A 427 31.35 12.09 5.80
C HIS A 427 30.50 13.30 6.18
N ASN A 428 30.25 13.44 7.47
CA ASN A 428 29.72 14.65 8.07
C ASN A 428 30.88 15.49 8.62
N LYS A 429 31.19 16.58 7.91
CA LYS A 429 32.27 17.50 8.29
C LYS A 429 32.10 18.15 9.67
N SER A 430 30.85 18.41 10.09
CA SER A 430 30.58 19.11 11.34
C SER A 430 30.90 18.26 12.58
N THR A 431 30.71 16.95 12.46
CA THR A 431 30.93 15.98 13.54
C THR A 431 32.21 15.18 13.37
N ASN A 432 32.85 15.26 12.19
CA ASN A 432 33.98 14.44 11.75
C ASN A 432 33.69 12.92 11.83
N ILE A 433 32.47 12.53 11.45
CA ILE A 433 31.98 11.15 11.48
C ILE A 433 31.60 10.72 10.06
N LEU A 434 31.90 9.47 9.73
CA LEU A 434 31.34 8.74 8.60
C LEU A 434 30.01 8.12 9.04
N GLU A 435 28.90 8.64 8.52
CA GLU A 435 27.54 8.20 8.81
C GLU A 435 27.10 7.14 7.80
N LEU A 436 26.38 6.12 8.26
CA LEU A 436 25.86 5.06 7.40
C LEU A 436 24.83 5.61 6.40
N GLY A 437 25.13 5.48 5.12
CA GLY A 437 24.23 5.79 4.00
C GLY A 437 23.44 4.56 3.54
N PRO A 438 22.80 4.62 2.36
CA PRO A 438 22.06 3.48 1.81
C PRO A 438 22.93 2.23 1.69
N PHE A 439 22.39 1.08 2.09
CA PHE A 439 23.09 -0.20 2.03
C PHE A 439 22.12 -1.35 1.77
N HIS A 440 22.64 -2.49 1.36
CA HIS A 440 21.95 -3.77 1.33
C HIS A 440 22.80 -4.79 2.09
N GLY A 441 22.21 -5.49 3.05
CA GLY A 441 22.90 -6.44 3.92
C GLY A 441 22.31 -6.49 5.33
N LEU A 442 23.00 -7.13 6.26
CA LEU A 442 22.65 -7.10 7.68
C LEU A 442 22.91 -5.72 8.30
N PRO A 443 22.28 -5.37 9.43
CA PRO A 443 22.54 -4.09 10.11
C PRO A 443 24.04 -3.89 10.40
N ALA A 444 24.56 -2.72 10.02
CA ALA A 444 25.97 -2.35 10.17
C ALA A 444 26.17 -1.22 11.20
N CYS A 445 27.43 -0.89 11.48
CA CYS A 445 27.80 0.25 12.32
C CYS A 445 27.19 1.54 11.77
N GLN A 446 26.48 2.30 12.59
CA GLN A 446 25.80 3.53 12.12
C GLN A 446 26.76 4.71 11.94
N THR A 447 27.88 4.71 12.66
CA THR A 447 28.82 5.82 12.71
C THR A 447 30.26 5.32 12.88
N ILE A 448 31.19 5.85 12.09
CA ILE A 448 32.63 5.57 12.18
C ILE A 448 33.38 6.89 12.33
N LYS A 449 34.33 7.00 13.26
CA LYS A 449 35.14 8.23 13.39
C LYS A 449 36.12 8.34 12.23
N ALA A 450 36.14 9.48 11.53
CA ALA A 450 37.04 9.74 10.40
C ALA A 450 38.46 10.11 10.90
N GLU A 451 39.15 9.15 11.51
CA GLU A 451 40.53 9.26 12.01
C GLU A 451 41.34 8.03 11.59
N VAL A 452 42.64 8.22 11.33
CA VAL A 452 43.55 7.11 10.98
C VAL A 452 43.65 6.11 12.15
N ASN A 453 43.69 4.81 11.83
CA ASN A 453 43.66 3.65 12.73
C ASN A 453 42.33 3.45 13.48
N LYS A 454 41.20 3.89 12.91
CA LYS A 454 39.84 3.62 13.44
C LYS A 454 39.06 2.55 12.66
N GLY A 455 39.73 1.85 11.75
CA GLY A 455 39.16 0.79 10.90
C GLY A 455 39.28 1.15 9.42
N ILE A 456 39.14 0.16 8.54
CA ILE A 456 39.42 0.33 7.09
C ILE A 456 38.60 1.45 6.47
N CYS A 457 37.33 1.59 6.83
CA CYS A 457 36.48 2.66 6.31
C CYS A 457 37.05 4.04 6.63
N ALA A 458 37.53 4.23 7.86
CA ALA A 458 38.18 5.48 8.27
C ALA A 458 39.54 5.65 7.58
N ASP A 459 40.35 4.59 7.49
CA ASP A 459 41.68 4.64 6.87
C ASP A 459 41.60 4.89 5.36
N THR A 460 40.62 4.30 4.67
CA THR A 460 40.34 4.53 3.25
C THR A 460 39.91 5.97 3.01
N PHE A 461 39.03 6.50 3.86
CA PHE A 461 38.58 7.88 3.79
C PHE A 461 39.74 8.86 4.01
N CYS A 462 40.49 8.71 5.11
CA CYS A 462 41.57 9.62 5.50
C CYS A 462 42.75 9.60 4.51
N ASN A 463 43.08 8.44 3.94
CA ASN A 463 44.17 8.32 2.98
C ASN A 463 43.73 8.55 1.53
N ALA A 464 42.42 8.68 1.28
CA ALA A 464 41.82 8.84 -0.05
C ALA A 464 42.32 7.81 -1.08
N ASN A 465 42.57 6.57 -0.63
CA ASN A 465 43.15 5.51 -1.44
C ASN A 465 42.34 4.22 -1.27
N PRO A 466 41.91 3.54 -2.35
CA PRO A 466 41.19 2.29 -2.24
C PRO A 466 42.04 1.21 -1.57
N ILE A 467 41.46 0.56 -0.57
CA ILE A 467 42.08 -0.53 0.17
C ILE A 467 41.38 -1.82 -0.22
N LEU A 468 42.14 -2.79 -0.70
CA LEU A 468 41.69 -4.17 -0.91
C LEU A 468 42.37 -4.99 0.18
N VAL A 469 41.60 -5.55 1.10
CA VAL A 469 42.14 -6.39 2.18
C VAL A 469 41.95 -7.87 1.81
N PRO A 470 43.02 -8.69 1.78
CA PRO A 470 42.95 -10.09 1.35
C PRO A 470 42.46 -11.09 2.43
N ASN A 471 42.14 -10.68 3.66
CA ASN A 471 41.87 -11.62 4.76
C ASN A 471 40.62 -11.28 5.60
N VAL A 472 39.96 -12.34 6.08
CA VAL A 472 38.56 -12.57 6.53
C VAL A 472 37.76 -11.44 7.21
N ASP A 473 38.38 -10.44 7.82
CA ASP A 473 37.64 -9.47 8.65
C ASP A 473 37.40 -8.13 7.96
N GLU A 474 37.94 -7.97 6.75
CA GLU A 474 38.19 -6.69 6.14
C GLU A 474 38.17 -6.87 4.61
N TYR A 475 37.27 -6.16 3.90
CA TYR A 475 36.92 -6.36 2.49
C TYR A 475 37.16 -5.05 1.68
N PRO A 476 36.91 -4.94 0.34
CA PRO A 476 37.37 -3.75 -0.38
C PRO A 476 36.57 -2.53 0.05
N VAL A 477 37.31 -1.48 0.40
CA VAL A 477 36.75 -0.18 0.69
C VAL A 477 37.31 0.82 -0.32
N VAL A 478 36.43 1.55 -0.98
CA VAL A 478 36.78 2.48 -2.06
C VAL A 478 36.37 3.90 -1.69
N PRO A 479 37.29 4.88 -1.76
CA PRO A 479 36.95 6.27 -1.48
C PRO A 479 35.97 6.82 -2.52
N LEU A 480 34.98 7.58 -2.04
CA LEU A 480 34.01 8.29 -2.84
C LEU A 480 34.41 9.76 -2.90
N PHE A 481 34.53 10.31 -4.10
CA PHE A 481 34.96 11.68 -4.31
C PHE A 481 33.81 12.57 -4.76
N ALA A 482 33.84 13.84 -4.37
CA ALA A 482 33.08 14.87 -5.07
C ALA A 482 33.75 15.23 -6.39
N SER A 483 33.02 15.92 -7.26
CA SER A 483 33.54 16.48 -8.52
C SER A 483 34.72 17.46 -8.31
N SER A 484 34.88 18.02 -7.10
CA SER A 484 36.03 18.83 -6.68
C SER A 484 37.33 18.02 -6.43
N GLY A 485 37.26 16.69 -6.43
CA GLY A 485 38.36 15.80 -6.06
C GLY A 485 38.53 15.59 -4.54
N THR A 486 37.64 16.14 -3.72
CA THR A 486 37.62 15.90 -2.26
C THR A 486 36.95 14.56 -1.94
N CYS A 487 37.56 13.75 -1.07
CA CYS A 487 36.92 12.53 -0.55
C CYS A 487 35.75 12.92 0.37
N VAL A 488 34.54 12.43 0.07
CA VAL A 488 33.28 12.76 0.78
C VAL A 488 32.64 11.56 1.46
N GLY A 489 33.25 10.38 1.32
CA GLY A 489 32.76 9.15 1.92
C GLY A 489 33.51 7.94 1.40
N VAL A 490 32.99 6.75 1.67
CA VAL A 490 33.52 5.48 1.18
C VAL A 490 32.39 4.57 0.73
N MET A 491 32.70 3.73 -0.25
CA MET A 491 31.95 2.55 -0.63
C MET A 491 32.55 1.36 0.09
N ASP A 492 31.72 0.59 0.77
CA ASP A 492 32.14 -0.55 1.57
C ASP A 492 31.35 -1.79 1.15
N PHE A 493 32.02 -2.94 1.18
CA PHE A 493 31.55 -4.19 0.59
C PHE A 493 32.04 -5.35 1.44
N ASP A 494 31.15 -6.16 2.02
CA ASP A 494 31.52 -7.40 2.70
C ASP A 494 31.20 -8.61 1.81
N SER A 495 32.03 -9.65 1.93
CA SER A 495 31.83 -10.94 1.25
C SER A 495 31.80 -12.09 2.25
N LEU A 496 31.09 -13.17 1.93
CA LEU A 496 31.16 -14.42 2.69
C LEU A 496 32.38 -15.28 2.32
N THR A 497 33.14 -14.87 1.30
CA THR A 497 34.26 -15.65 0.76
C THR A 497 35.60 -14.95 0.99
N LEU A 498 36.55 -15.72 1.51
CA LEU A 498 37.96 -15.35 1.60
C LEU A 498 38.54 -15.02 0.23
N ASN A 499 39.22 -13.87 0.09
CA ASN A 499 39.67 -13.33 -1.19
C ASN A 499 38.54 -13.21 -2.23
N GLY A 500 37.33 -12.87 -1.78
CA GLY A 500 36.18 -12.70 -2.67
C GLY A 500 36.35 -11.60 -3.72
N PHE A 501 37.37 -10.74 -3.61
CA PHE A 501 37.64 -9.65 -4.54
C PHE A 501 39.10 -9.63 -4.99
N GLU A 502 39.31 -9.35 -6.27
CA GLU A 502 40.62 -9.25 -6.89
C GLU A 502 40.98 -7.79 -7.22
N GLU A 503 42.23 -7.53 -7.62
CA GLU A 503 42.67 -6.20 -8.04
C GLU A 503 41.87 -5.64 -9.23
N VAL A 504 41.34 -6.52 -10.11
CA VAL A 504 40.46 -6.10 -11.20
C VAL A 504 39.13 -5.54 -10.69
N ASP A 505 38.59 -6.10 -9.61
CA ASP A 505 37.35 -5.64 -8.99
C ASP A 505 37.55 -4.29 -8.33
N LYS A 506 38.67 -4.13 -7.59
CA LYS A 506 39.08 -2.85 -7.02
C LYS A 506 39.15 -1.75 -8.09
N VAL A 507 39.80 -2.03 -9.21
CA VAL A 507 39.91 -1.08 -10.34
C VAL A 507 38.54 -0.72 -10.91
N ASN A 508 37.63 -1.69 -11.03
CA ASN A 508 36.28 -1.45 -11.54
C ASN A 508 35.39 -0.70 -10.53
N MET A 509 35.51 -1.00 -9.24
CA MET A 509 34.83 -0.27 -8.17
C MET A 509 35.30 1.18 -8.09
N VAL A 510 36.59 1.47 -8.31
CA VAL A 510 37.09 2.85 -8.42
C VAL A 510 36.44 3.57 -9.61
N LYS A 511 36.23 2.88 -10.75
CA LYS A 511 35.50 3.47 -11.88
C LYS A 511 34.04 3.74 -11.51
N ILE A 512 33.39 2.84 -10.77
CA ILE A 512 32.00 3.03 -10.30
C ILE A 512 31.92 4.21 -9.32
N ALA A 513 32.84 4.29 -8.35
CA ALA A 513 32.95 5.43 -7.44
C ALA A 513 33.15 6.75 -8.21
N SER A 514 33.96 6.72 -9.27
CA SER A 514 34.16 7.87 -10.16
C SER A 514 32.90 8.21 -10.96
N LEU A 515 32.12 7.22 -11.38
CA LEU A 515 30.83 7.44 -12.04
C LEU A 515 29.82 8.07 -11.06
N LEU A 516 29.75 7.56 -9.84
CA LEU A 516 28.90 8.14 -8.79
C LEU A 516 29.33 9.57 -8.45
N ALA A 517 30.63 9.83 -8.32
CA ALA A 517 31.21 11.16 -8.12
C ALA A 517 30.78 12.17 -9.20
N ASN A 518 30.60 11.71 -10.44
CA ASN A 518 30.22 12.55 -11.58
C ASN A 518 28.70 12.77 -11.71
N HIS A 519 27.87 11.91 -11.09
CA HIS A 519 26.41 11.91 -11.27
C HIS A 519 25.63 12.18 -9.97
N CYS A 520 26.31 12.22 -8.84
CA CYS A 520 25.80 12.68 -7.56
C CYS A 520 26.41 14.05 -7.25
N ASP A 521 25.59 14.98 -6.77
CA ASP A 521 26.06 16.30 -6.38
C ASP A 521 26.40 16.30 -4.89
N PHE A 522 27.64 15.89 -4.58
CA PHE A 522 28.16 15.86 -3.22
C PHE A 522 28.67 17.23 -2.73
N THR A 523 28.43 18.32 -3.46
CA THR A 523 28.92 19.65 -3.05
C THR A 523 28.32 20.14 -1.74
N SER A 524 27.14 19.62 -1.35
CA SER A 524 26.54 19.87 -0.03
C SER A 524 27.27 19.21 1.15
N LEU A 525 28.16 18.25 0.87
CA LEU A 525 28.97 17.51 1.85
C LEU A 525 30.41 18.02 1.91
N LEU A 526 30.76 18.96 1.02
CA LEU A 526 31.98 19.77 1.08
C LEU A 526 31.77 20.92 2.07
#